data_AF-A0A6U2HF25-F1
#
_entry.id   AF-A0A6U2HF25-F1
#
_cell.length_a   1.000
_cell.length_b   1.000
_cell.length_c   1.000
_cell.angle_alpha   90.00
_cell.angle_beta   90.00
_cell.angle_gamma   90.00
#
_symmetry.space_group_name_H-M   'P 1'
#
loop_
_entity.id
_entity.type
_entity.pdbx_description
1 polymer ?
#
loop_
_entity_poly.entity_id
_entity_poly.type
_entity_poly.pdbx_seq_one_letter_code
_entity_poly.pdbx_strand_id
1 'polypeptide(L)'
;MSVQRRFVRYAAIGGIALGALELLRREWVRRQKEKEDAIDYKETKMQALGTATHSSPLTIQEVDIPECKDRDLLVRVMATGVNPVDWKKLNSKPQGTPVADGILIPGWDGAGIVVK
;
A
#
# COMPACT_ATOMS: atom_id res chain seq x y z
N MET A 1 -13.34 2.31 -26.88
CA MET A 1 -12.46 3.21 -26.11
C MET A 1 -11.33 2.37 -25.51
N SER A 2 -10.14 2.42 -26.13
CA SER A 2 -8.99 1.61 -25.74
C SER A 2 -8.25 2.24 -24.59
N VAL A 3 -8.18 1.56 -23.45
CA VAL A 3 -7.37 1.95 -22.30
C VAL A 3 -5.89 1.84 -22.71
N GLN A 4 -5.23 2.99 -22.86
CA GLN A 4 -3.78 3.08 -23.03
C GLN A 4 -3.11 2.51 -21.78
N ARG A 5 -2.63 1.27 -21.87
CA ARG A 5 -1.67 0.74 -20.91
C ARG A 5 -0.39 1.58 -21.04
N ARG A 6 -0.09 2.39 -20.02
CA ARG A 6 1.25 2.99 -19.88
C ARG A 6 2.24 1.85 -19.64
N PHE A 7 2.74 1.28 -20.72
CA PHE A 7 4.01 0.56 -20.69
C PHE A 7 5.06 1.57 -20.25
N VAL A 8 5.70 1.31 -19.12
CA VAL A 8 6.95 1.95 -18.75
C VAL A 8 7.91 1.68 -19.91
N ARG A 9 8.20 2.73 -20.67
CA ARG A 9 9.09 2.67 -21.83
C ARG A 9 10.47 2.25 -21.32
N TYR A 10 10.91 1.05 -21.67
CA TYR A 10 12.33 0.77 -21.70
C TYR A 10 12.92 1.74 -22.73
N ALA A 11 13.70 2.70 -22.27
CA ALA A 11 14.58 3.45 -23.14
C ALA A 11 15.56 2.43 -23.73
N ALA A 12 15.23 1.95 -24.93
CA ALA A 12 16.17 1.26 -25.80
C ALA A 12 17.23 2.29 -26.21
N ILE A 13 18.19 2.53 -25.33
CA ILE A 13 19.48 3.09 -25.71
C ILE A 13 20.19 1.93 -26.41
N GLY A 14 20.37 2.09 -27.72
CA GLY A 14 20.93 1.08 -28.60
C GLY A 14 22.25 0.52 -28.09
N GLY A 15 22.43 -0.78 -28.27
CA GLY A 15 23.74 -1.44 -28.18
C GLY A 15 24.09 -2.13 -26.85
N ILE A 16 23.14 -2.31 -25.92
CA ILE A 16 23.40 -3.17 -24.76
C ILE A 16 23.11 -4.63 -25.15
N ALA A 17 24.18 -5.42 -25.30
CA ALA A 17 24.07 -6.87 -25.47
C ALA A 17 23.14 -7.45 -24.39
N LEU A 18 22.25 -8.37 -24.76
CA LEU A 18 21.24 -8.98 -23.87
C LEU A 18 21.78 -9.37 -22.47
N GLY A 19 23.06 -9.77 -22.37
CA GLY A 19 23.72 -10.08 -21.11
C GLY A 19 23.89 -8.89 -20.14
N ALA A 20 24.15 -7.69 -20.65
CA ALA A 20 24.29 -6.49 -19.82
C ALA A 20 22.93 -6.00 -19.29
N LEU A 21 21.84 -6.22 -20.01
CA LEU A 21 20.48 -5.93 -19.53
C LEU A 21 20.08 -6.86 -18.37
N GLU A 22 20.44 -8.14 -18.46
CA GLU A 22 20.17 -9.14 -17.41
C GLU A 22 21.00 -8.89 -16.14
N LEU A 23 22.25 -8.45 -16.28
CA LEU A 23 23.08 -8.02 -15.15
C LEU A 23 22.51 -6.79 -14.45
N LEU A 24 22.10 -5.77 -15.22
CA LEU A 24 21.45 -4.57 -14.66
C LEU A 24 20.14 -4.92 -13.94
N ARG A 25 19.35 -5.85 -14.48
CA ARG A 25 18.14 -6.36 -13.82
C ARG A 25 18.46 -7.05 -12.50
N ARG A 26 19.46 -7.93 -12.48
CA ARG A 26 19.88 -8.64 -11.25
C ARG A 26 20.42 -7.68 -10.19
N GLU A 27 21.24 -6.71 -10.58
CA GLU A 27 21.71 -5.66 -9.67
C GLU A 27 20.58 -4.80 -9.13
N TRP A 28 19.61 -4.44 -9.98
CA TRP A 28 18.45 -3.67 -9.55
C TRP A 28 17.62 -4.45 -8.53
N VAL A 29 17.33 -5.73 -8.79
CA VAL A 29 16.61 -6.60 -7.85
C VAL A 29 17.38 -6.74 -6.53
N ARG A 30 18.69 -6.99 -6.59
CA ARG A 30 19.55 -7.07 -5.39
C ARG A 30 19.46 -5.78 -4.57
N ARG A 31 19.58 -4.62 -5.21
CA ARG A 31 19.47 -3.31 -4.54
C ARG A 31 18.10 -3.06 -3.93
N GLN A 32 17.01 -3.54 -4.53
CA GLN A 32 15.69 -3.46 -3.91
C GLN A 32 15.64 -4.35 -2.66
N LYS A 33 16.11 -5.59 -2.77
CA LYS A 33 16.13 -6.53 -1.65
C LYS A 33 16.98 -6.04 -0.48
N GLU A 34 18.16 -5.48 -0.74
CA GLU A 34 19.00 -4.87 0.31
C GLU A 34 18.33 -3.67 0.97
N LYS A 35 17.58 -2.88 0.20
CA LYS A 35 16.77 -1.79 0.76
C LYS A 35 15.58 -2.30 1.56
N GLU A 36 15.04 -3.47 1.25
CA GLU A 36 13.94 -4.11 1.97
C GLU A 36 14.45 -4.75 3.29
N ASP A 37 15.51 -5.55 3.22
CA ASP A 37 16.13 -6.22 4.37
C ASP A 37 16.75 -5.21 5.37
N ALA A 38 17.13 -4.02 4.91
CA ALA A 38 17.62 -2.93 5.76
C ALA A 38 16.50 -2.14 6.47
N ILE A 39 15.22 -2.45 6.23
CA ILE A 39 14.11 -1.79 6.92
C ILE A 39 13.97 -2.40 8.31
N ASP A 40 14.69 -1.83 9.26
CA ASP A 40 14.39 -1.96 10.70
C ASP A 40 13.25 -1.00 11.03
N TYR A 41 12.01 -1.51 11.11
CA TYR A 41 10.82 -0.69 11.29
C TYR A 41 10.66 -0.27 12.75
N LYS A 42 11.15 0.94 13.08
CA LYS A 42 11.10 1.53 14.44
C LYS A 42 9.94 2.51 14.68
N GLU A 43 9.10 2.74 13.67
CA GLU A 43 8.00 3.69 13.78
C GLU A 43 6.86 3.11 14.63
N THR A 44 6.21 3.94 15.44
CA THR A 44 5.07 3.53 16.29
C THR A 44 3.73 4.10 15.80
N LYS A 45 3.77 5.06 14.88
CA LYS A 45 2.61 5.72 14.27
C LYS A 45 2.62 5.55 12.75
N MET A 46 1.44 5.59 12.13
CA MET A 46 1.26 5.62 10.69
C MET A 46 0.16 6.61 10.31
N GLN A 47 0.18 7.07 9.06
CA GLN A 47 -0.91 7.85 8.49
C GLN A 47 -1.93 6.93 7.82
N ALA A 48 -3.21 7.18 8.05
CA ALA A 48 -4.31 6.48 7.41
C ALA A 48 -5.41 7.45 6.98
N LEU A 49 -6.09 7.16 5.87
CA LEU A 49 -7.33 7.82 5.51
C LEU A 49 -8.48 7.10 6.21
N GLY A 50 -9.12 7.76 7.17
CA GLY A 50 -10.17 7.15 7.96
C GLY A 50 -11.23 8.13 8.42
N THR A 51 -12.27 7.62 9.09
CA THR A 51 -13.34 8.44 9.67
C THR A 51 -13.88 7.81 10.95
N ALA A 52 -14.32 8.64 11.90
CA ALA A 52 -14.85 8.19 13.19
C ALA A 52 -16.35 7.83 13.16
N THR A 53 -17.05 8.24 12.10
CA THR A 53 -18.48 7.98 11.92
C THR A 53 -18.77 7.48 10.51
N HIS A 54 -19.76 6.61 10.38
CA HIS A 54 -20.18 6.07 9.10
C HIS A 54 -20.73 7.15 8.17
N SER A 55 -20.49 6.99 6.87
CA SER A 55 -20.92 7.89 5.80
C SER A 55 -20.40 9.34 5.93
N SER A 56 -19.27 9.53 6.62
CA SER A 56 -18.59 10.83 6.75
C SER A 56 -17.36 10.88 5.82
N PRO A 57 -16.91 12.09 5.42
CA PRO A 57 -15.68 12.24 4.65
C PRO A 57 -14.47 11.59 5.34
N LEU A 58 -13.57 11.03 4.54
CA LEU A 58 -12.29 10.51 5.02
C LEU A 58 -11.32 11.67 5.24
N THR A 59 -10.59 11.63 6.34
CA THR A 59 -9.50 12.57 6.65
C THR A 59 -8.22 11.80 6.91
N ILE A 60 -7.07 12.46 6.71
CA ILE A 60 -5.78 11.90 7.12
C ILE A 60 -5.72 11.93 8.64
N GLN A 61 -5.46 10.78 9.25
CA GLN A 61 -5.33 10.60 10.69
C GLN A 61 -4.00 9.93 11.00
N GLU A 62 -3.40 10.32 12.12
CA GLU A 62 -2.24 9.66 12.69
C GLU A 62 -2.74 8.59 13.67
N VAL A 63 -2.39 7.33 13.41
CA VAL A 63 -2.85 6.17 14.17
C VAL A 63 -1.68 5.31 14.60
N ASP A 64 -1.84 4.52 15.66
CA ASP A 64 -0.81 3.57 16.08
C ASP A 64 -0.62 2.46 15.05
N ILE A 65 0.63 2.01 14.90
CA ILE A 65 0.93 0.81 14.13
C ILE A 65 0.41 -0.40 14.90
N PRO A 66 -0.36 -1.29 14.24
CA PRO A 66 -0.95 -2.43 14.93
C PRO A 66 0.11 -3.45 15.34
N GLU A 67 -0.05 -4.02 16.53
CA GLU A 67 0.75 -5.16 16.97
C GLU A 67 0.32 -6.44 16.23
N CYS A 68 1.30 -7.14 15.64
CA CYS A 68 1.06 -8.42 15.00
C CYS A 68 1.07 -9.57 16.00
N LYS A 69 0.06 -10.44 15.93
CA LYS A 69 0.03 -11.75 16.61
C LYS A 69 0.79 -12.79 15.79
N ASP A 70 0.92 -14.01 16.32
CA ASP A 70 1.73 -15.10 15.76
C ASP A 70 1.49 -15.45 14.27
N ARG A 71 0.31 -15.13 13.73
CA ARG A 71 -0.07 -15.44 12.33
C ARG A 71 -0.42 -14.21 11.51
N ASP A 72 -0.16 -13.03 12.05
CA ASP A 72 -0.38 -11.78 11.35
C ASP A 72 0.87 -11.40 10.56
N LEU A 73 0.70 -10.60 9.51
CA LEU A 73 1.79 -9.94 8.80
C LEU A 73 1.61 -8.44 8.93
N LEU A 74 2.68 -7.72 9.23
CA LEU A 74 2.72 -6.27 9.10
C LEU A 74 3.19 -5.91 7.71
N VAL A 75 2.36 -5.20 6.97
CA VAL A 75 2.67 -4.78 5.60
C VAL A 75 2.75 -3.27 5.54
N ARG A 76 3.90 -2.74 5.13
CA ARG A 76 4.00 -1.33 4.72
C ARG A 76 3.35 -1.17 3.37
N VAL A 77 2.15 -0.60 3.35
CA VAL A 77 1.38 -0.36 2.14
C VAL A 77 2.11 0.69 1.29
N MET A 78 2.49 0.33 0.07
CA MET A 78 3.15 1.22 -0.90
C MET A 78 2.14 1.79 -1.90
N ALA A 79 1.08 1.04 -2.19
CA ALA A 79 -0.03 1.46 -3.03
C ALA A 79 -1.32 0.73 -2.64
N THR A 80 -2.46 1.40 -2.82
CA THR A 80 -3.80 0.82 -2.60
C THR A 80 -4.77 1.30 -3.67
N GLY A 81 -5.71 0.42 -4.05
CA GLY A 81 -6.77 0.72 -5.00
C GLY A 81 -8.09 1.00 -4.31
N VAL A 82 -8.89 1.90 -4.88
CA VAL A 82 -10.26 2.17 -4.41
C VAL A 82 -11.25 1.28 -5.16
N ASN A 83 -12.11 0.61 -4.41
CA ASN A 83 -13.09 -0.34 -4.89
C ASN A 83 -14.52 0.01 -4.44
N PRO A 84 -15.55 -0.49 -5.15
CA PRO A 84 -16.94 -0.33 -4.71
C PRO A 84 -17.23 -0.87 -3.30
N VAL A 85 -16.47 -1.86 -2.84
CA VAL A 85 -16.61 -2.40 -1.48
C VAL A 85 -16.20 -1.39 -0.41
N ASP A 86 -15.23 -0.51 -0.68
CA ASP A 86 -14.81 0.53 0.26
C ASP A 86 -15.98 1.49 0.55
N TRP A 87 -16.68 1.92 -0.51
CA TRP A 87 -17.90 2.73 -0.39
C TRP A 87 -18.99 2.01 0.41
N LYS A 88 -19.23 0.72 0.12
CA LYS A 88 -20.23 -0.08 0.84
C LYS A 88 -19.90 -0.23 2.32
N LYS A 89 -18.62 -0.38 2.68
CA LYS A 89 -18.17 -0.46 4.07
C LYS A 89 -18.36 0.87 4.80
N LEU A 90 -17.99 1.98 4.16
CA LEU A 90 -18.20 3.32 4.71
C LEU A 90 -19.69 3.60 5.00
N ASN A 91 -20.58 3.16 4.10
CA ASN A 91 -22.02 3.37 4.18
C ASN A 91 -22.79 2.17 4.74
N SER A 92 -22.14 1.26 5.47
CA SER A 92 -22.78 0.06 6.01
C SER A 92 -23.75 0.34 7.18
N LYS A 93 -23.74 1.55 7.71
CA LYS A 93 -24.63 2.02 8.79
C LYS A 93 -25.15 3.44 8.46
N PRO A 94 -26.24 3.90 9.11
CA PRO A 94 -26.74 5.27 8.94
C PRO A 94 -25.64 6.33 9.16
N GLN A 95 -25.76 7.45 8.46
CA GLN A 95 -24.81 8.56 8.57
C GLN A 95 -24.68 9.04 10.01
N GLY A 96 -23.44 9.31 10.44
CA GLY A 96 -23.15 9.77 11.79
C GLY A 96 -23.09 8.67 12.85
N THR A 97 -23.39 7.41 12.50
CA THR A 97 -23.22 6.28 13.43
C THR A 97 -21.74 6.15 13.81
N PRO A 98 -21.38 6.12 15.11
CA PRO A 98 -20.00 5.91 15.55
C PRO A 98 -19.42 4.58 15.08
N VAL A 99 -18.13 4.58 14.72
CA VAL A 99 -17.37 3.38 14.44
C VAL A 99 -16.96 2.73 15.78
N ALA A 100 -17.16 1.42 15.91
CA ALA A 100 -16.96 0.71 17.18
C ALA A 100 -15.53 0.83 17.72
N ASP A 101 -14.53 0.71 16.84
CA ASP A 101 -13.11 0.77 17.20
C ASP A 101 -12.52 2.19 17.04
N GLY A 102 -13.38 3.21 17.07
CA GLY A 102 -13.00 4.63 17.00
C GLY A 102 -12.75 5.15 15.57
N ILE A 103 -12.09 4.37 14.71
CA ILE A 103 -11.79 4.76 13.32
C ILE A 103 -12.09 3.64 12.33
N LEU A 104 -12.76 3.98 11.23
CA LEU A 104 -12.92 3.12 10.07
C LEU A 104 -11.91 3.55 8.99
N ILE A 105 -10.98 2.65 8.67
CA ILE A 105 -10.00 2.81 7.59
C ILE A 105 -10.38 1.83 6.46
N PRO A 106 -10.93 2.30 5.33
CA PRO A 106 -11.20 1.45 4.17
C PRO A 106 -9.91 1.10 3.40
N GLY A 107 -10.00 0.18 2.45
CA GLY A 107 -8.86 -0.32 1.69
C GLY A 107 -8.92 -1.84 1.51
N TRP A 108 -9.60 -2.28 0.45
CA TRP A 108 -9.73 -3.71 0.15
C TRP A 108 -8.55 -4.29 -0.64
N ASP A 109 -7.97 -3.49 -1.54
CA ASP A 109 -6.86 -3.91 -2.40
C ASP A 109 -5.60 -3.10 -2.10
N GLY A 110 -4.48 -3.79 -1.92
CA GLY A 110 -3.20 -3.15 -1.62
C GLY A 110 -1.99 -3.96 -2.10
N ALA A 111 -0.88 -3.26 -2.28
CA ALA A 111 0.44 -3.83 -2.52
C ALA A 111 1.46 -3.14 -1.61
N GLY A 112 2.36 -3.93 -1.02
CA GLY A 112 3.29 -3.42 -0.04
C GLY A 112 4.45 -4.38 0.22
N ILE A 113 5.28 -3.99 1.18
CA ILE A 113 6.44 -4.76 1.63
C ILE A 113 6.11 -5.32 3.01
N VAL A 114 6.33 -6.63 3.21
CA VAL A 114 6.19 -7.26 4.53
C VAL A 114 7.34 -6.77 5.41
N VAL A 115 7.02 -6.22 6.58
CA VAL A 115 7.99 -5.69 7.55
C VAL A 115 8.00 -6.48 8.87
N LYS A 116 6.96 -7.29 9.13
CA LYS A 116 6.91 -8.26 10.24
C LYS A 116 6.03 -9.43 9.88
#